data_AF-A0A660VGZ8-F1
#
_entry.id   AF-A0A660VGZ8-F1
#
_cell.length_a   1.000
_cell.length_b   1.000
_cell.length_c   1.000
_cell.angle_alpha   90.00
_cell.angle_beta   90.00
_cell.angle_gamma   90.00
#
_symmetry.space_group_name_H-M   'P 1'
#
loop_
_entity.id
_entity.type
_entity.pdbx_description
1 polymer ?
#
loop_
_entity_poly.entity_id
_entity_poly.type
_entity_poly.pdbx_seq_one_letter_code
_entity_poly.pdbx_strand_id
1 'polypeptide(L)'
;MSKSMLVALLAVALLVGFVLGQMSRPQLCAQTAMGAGRIVVATGNIDSQNRDLLYVIDTQDKVLCVYDMQGYQLKLLAARNISYDLSAQEYSAGNKQQQPSVRQMRDFVKKRRPRR
;
A
#
# COMPACT_ATOMS: atom_id res chain seq x y z
N MET A 1 30.02 -4.83 -44.86
CA MET A 1 29.14 -5.26 -43.76
C MET A 1 27.91 -5.89 -44.38
N SER A 2 27.59 -7.15 -44.09
CA SER A 2 26.41 -7.80 -44.67
C SER A 2 25.12 -7.26 -44.03
N LYS A 3 24.01 -7.29 -44.77
CA LYS A 3 22.69 -6.88 -44.24
C LYS A 3 22.32 -7.65 -42.96
N SER A 4 22.72 -8.92 -42.86
CA SER A 4 22.57 -9.76 -41.67
C SER A 4 23.35 -9.24 -40.46
N MET A 5 24.55 -8.72 -40.66
CA MET A 5 25.39 -8.17 -39.60
C MET A 5 24.84 -6.83 -39.08
N LEU A 6 24.23 -6.02 -39.95
CA LEU A 6 23.58 -4.77 -39.56
C LEU A 6 22.30 -5.01 -38.75
N VAL A 7 21.48 -6.00 -39.15
CA VAL A 7 20.28 -6.40 -38.40
C VAL A 7 20.64 -6.97 -37.02
N ALA A 8 21.69 -7.78 -36.93
CA ALA A 8 22.17 -8.32 -35.65
C ALA A 8 22.60 -7.21 -34.67
N LEU A 9 23.35 -6.22 -35.16
CA LEU A 9 23.78 -5.07 -34.35
C LEU A 9 22.60 -4.25 -33.81
N LEU A 10 21.59 -4.04 -34.65
CA LEU A 10 20.39 -3.27 -34.29
C LEU A 10 19.54 -4.01 -33.25
N ALA A 11 19.43 -5.33 -33.37
CA ALA A 11 18.75 -6.17 -32.38
C ALA A 11 19.48 -6.13 -31.02
N VAL A 12 20.81 -6.20 -31.01
CA VAL A 12 21.61 -6.10 -29.78
C VAL A 12 21.45 -4.72 -29.12
N ALA A 13 21.48 -3.64 -29.91
CA ALA A 13 21.29 -2.28 -29.38
C ALA A 13 19.92 -2.09 -28.73
N LEU A 14 18.85 -2.62 -29.34
CA LEU A 14 17.50 -2.59 -28.77
C LEU A 14 17.41 -3.39 -27.46
N LEU A 15 18.05 -4.56 -27.41
CA LEU A 15 18.05 -5.43 -26.23
C LEU A 15 18.80 -4.77 -25.06
N VAL A 16 19.96 -4.15 -25.34
CA VAL A 16 20.73 -3.38 -24.35
C VAL A 16 19.92 -2.18 -23.84
N GLY A 17 19.30 -1.42 -24.75
CA GLY A 17 18.45 -0.29 -24.38
C GLY A 17 17.27 -0.71 -23.49
N PHE A 18 16.65 -1.85 -23.80
CA PHE A 18 15.57 -2.41 -22.98
C PHE A 18 16.04 -2.80 -21.57
N VAL A 19 17.18 -3.49 -21.46
CA VAL A 19 17.74 -3.93 -20.16
C VAL A 19 18.12 -2.72 -19.30
N LEU A 20 18.82 -1.73 -19.88
CA LEU A 20 19.20 -0.51 -19.16
C LEU A 20 17.97 0.30 -18.71
N GLY A 21 16.92 0.34 -19.51
CA GLY A 21 15.64 0.96 -19.15
C GLY A 21 14.94 0.30 -17.95
N GLN A 22 15.06 -1.02 -17.81
CA GLN A 22 14.51 -1.75 -16.64
C GLN A 22 15.34 -1.51 -15.38
N MET A 23 16.67 -1.44 -15.49
CA MET A 23 17.58 -1.21 -14.34
C MET A 23 17.47 0.20 -13.73
N SER A 24 16.91 1.16 -14.48
CA SER A 24 16.78 2.54 -14.05
C SER A 24 15.53 2.79 -13.18
N ARG A 25 14.72 1.76 -12.93
CA ARG A 25 13.57 1.87 -12.04
C ARG A 25 14.05 1.80 -10.59
N PRO A 26 13.81 2.85 -9.78
CA PRO A 26 14.21 2.81 -8.38
C PRO A 26 13.53 1.64 -7.68
N GLN A 27 14.34 0.70 -7.17
CA GLN A 27 13.84 -0.33 -6.28
C GLN A 27 13.49 0.33 -4.96
N LEU A 28 12.19 0.62 -4.77
CA LEU A 28 11.66 1.10 -3.50
C LEU A 28 11.63 -0.08 -2.52
N CYS A 29 12.73 -0.30 -1.82
CA CYS A 29 12.80 -1.28 -0.75
C CYS A 29 12.28 -0.66 0.55
N ALA A 30 11.16 -1.17 1.08
CA ALA A 30 10.74 -0.84 2.44
C ALA A 30 11.65 -1.57 3.44
N GLN A 31 12.46 -0.84 4.19
CA GLN A 31 13.33 -1.39 5.23
C GLN A 31 12.68 -1.16 6.59
N THR A 32 12.41 -2.24 7.33
CA THR A 32 11.92 -2.14 8.71
C THR A 32 13.09 -1.79 9.63
N ALA A 33 13.00 -0.65 10.32
CA ALA A 33 13.88 -0.38 11.45
C ALA A 33 13.49 -1.32 12.60
N MET A 34 14.41 -2.14 13.08
CA MET A 34 14.18 -3.01 14.24
C MET A 34 13.97 -2.15 15.50
N GLY A 35 12.73 -2.10 15.97
CA GLY A 35 12.30 -1.41 17.18
C GLY A 35 10.77 -1.48 17.27
N ALA A 36 10.20 -1.25 18.46
CA ALA A 36 8.75 -1.14 18.64
C ALA A 36 8.22 0.11 17.90
N GLY A 37 8.07 -0.01 16.59
CA GLY A 37 7.75 1.09 15.70
C GLY A 37 6.31 1.53 15.88
N ARG A 38 6.14 2.75 16.41
CA ARG A 38 4.84 3.45 16.44
C ARG A 38 4.27 3.65 15.04
N ILE A 39 5.13 3.73 14.03
CA ILE A 39 4.74 3.96 12.64
C ILE A 39 5.02 2.72 11.80
N VAL A 40 4.01 2.25 11.09
CA VAL A 40 4.14 1.27 10.02
C VAL A 40 3.95 1.98 8.69
N VAL A 41 4.85 1.75 7.75
CA VAL A 41 4.80 2.32 6.41
C VAL A 41 4.68 1.18 5.40
N ALA A 42 3.72 1.30 4.48
CA ALA A 42 3.57 0.38 3.37
C ALA A 42 3.44 1.18 2.07
N THR A 43 4.01 0.66 0.98
CA THR A 43 3.84 1.20 -0.37
C THR A 43 2.86 0.33 -1.14
N GLY A 44 2.10 0.94 -2.04
CA GLY A 44 1.16 0.22 -2.91
C GLY A 44 0.88 0.98 -4.18
N ASN A 45 0.28 0.31 -5.15
CA ASN A 45 -0.12 0.89 -6.43
C ASN A 45 -1.56 0.43 -6.70
N ILE A 46 -2.49 1.37 -6.87
CA ILE A 46 -3.94 1.06 -6.85
C ILE A 46 -4.56 0.91 -8.25
N ASP A 47 -3.94 1.42 -9.33
CA ASP A 47 -4.61 1.41 -10.63
C ASP A 47 -3.68 1.30 -11.85
N SER A 48 -4.31 1.12 -13.01
CA SER A 48 -3.66 1.14 -14.33
C SER A 48 -3.06 2.50 -14.71
N GLN A 49 -3.31 3.56 -13.92
CA GLN A 49 -2.66 4.87 -14.05
C GLN A 49 -1.36 4.95 -13.24
N ASN A 50 -0.96 3.85 -12.59
CA ASN A 50 0.33 3.68 -11.96
C ASN A 50 0.60 4.70 -10.84
N ARG A 51 -0.45 5.06 -10.08
CA ARG A 51 -0.31 5.94 -8.92
C ARG A 51 0.34 5.19 -7.77
N ASP A 52 1.54 5.63 -7.42
CA ASP A 52 2.28 5.14 -6.28
C ASP A 52 1.73 5.78 -5.00
N LEU A 53 1.34 4.95 -4.05
CA LEU A 53 0.78 5.38 -2.79
C LEU A 53 1.67 4.97 -1.61
N LEU A 54 1.63 5.83 -0.60
CA LEU A 54 2.26 5.59 0.69
C LEU A 54 1.19 5.53 1.78
N TYR A 55 1.09 4.39 2.45
CA TYR A 55 0.25 4.19 3.62
C TYR A 55 1.10 4.37 4.87
N VAL A 56 0.69 5.26 5.76
CA VAL A 56 1.35 5.51 7.04
C VAL A 56 0.36 5.21 8.16
N ILE A 57 0.68 4.23 9.00
CA ILE A 57 -0.16 3.79 10.12
C ILE A 57 0.53 4.16 11.41
N ASP A 58 -0.12 5.01 12.21
CA ASP A 58 0.21 5.16 13.62
C ASP A 58 -0.49 4.03 14.40
N THR A 59 0.28 3.09 14.91
CA THR A 59 -0.21 1.91 15.63
C THR A 59 -0.68 2.24 17.05
N GLN A 60 -0.21 3.34 17.63
CA GLN A 60 -0.58 3.80 18.96
C GLN A 60 -1.92 4.54 18.93
N ASP A 61 -2.01 5.57 18.10
CA ASP A 61 -3.21 6.41 17.97
C ASP A 61 -4.26 5.81 17.02
N LYS A 62 -3.88 4.73 16.32
CA LYS A 62 -4.72 3.98 15.39
C LYS A 62 -5.25 4.89 14.30
N VAL A 63 -4.34 5.58 13.62
CA VAL A 63 -4.64 6.47 12.49
C VAL A 63 -3.93 5.95 11.26
N LEU A 64 -4.67 5.87 10.15
CA LEU A 64 -4.14 5.58 8.82
C LEU A 64 -4.17 6.84 7.98
N CYS A 65 -3.03 7.20 7.43
CA CYS A 65 -2.88 8.23 6.40
C CYS A 65 -2.51 7.58 5.06
N VAL A 66 -3.09 8.07 3.98
CA VAL A 66 -2.79 7.65 2.60
C VAL A 66 -2.27 8.86 1.86
N TYR A 67 -1.08 8.74 1.26
CA TYR A 67 -0.47 9.77 0.44
C TYR A 67 -0.35 9.28 -1.01
N ASP A 68 -0.57 10.19 -1.94
CA ASP A 68 -0.17 10.07 -3.34
C ASP A 68 1.28 10.52 -3.49
N MET A 69 2.11 9.69 -4.10
CA MET A 69 3.52 9.99 -4.37
C MET A 69 3.64 10.55 -5.77
N GLN A 70 3.82 11.87 -5.88
CA GLN A 70 4.03 12.55 -7.15
C GLN A 70 5.49 13.03 -7.21
N GLY A 71 6.36 12.17 -7.72
CA GLY A 71 7.82 12.42 -7.72
C GLY A 71 8.37 12.51 -6.29
N TYR A 72 8.90 13.66 -5.91
CA TYR A 72 9.44 13.92 -4.56
C TYR A 72 8.44 14.58 -3.59
N GLN A 73 7.17 14.69 -4.00
CA GLN A 73 6.13 15.31 -3.18
C GLN A 73 5.13 14.26 -2.68
N LEU A 74 4.76 14.40 -1.41
CA LEU A 74 3.71 13.60 -0.78
C LEU A 74 2.45 14.45 -0.66
N LYS A 75 1.37 14.03 -1.33
CA LYS A 75 0.06 14.67 -1.23
C LYS A 75 -0.86 13.81 -0.36
N LEU A 76 -1.30 14.34 0.78
CA LEU A 76 -2.26 13.63 1.63
C LEU A 76 -3.59 13.46 0.88
N LEU A 77 -4.01 12.22 0.67
CA LEU A 77 -5.29 11.89 0.08
C LEU A 77 -6.38 11.71 1.13
N ALA A 78 -6.05 10.98 2.20
CA ALA A 78 -7.00 10.66 3.25
C ALA A 78 -6.28 10.42 4.58
N ALA A 79 -6.96 10.75 5.68
CA ALA A 79 -6.59 10.35 7.02
C ALA A 79 -7.84 9.83 7.73
N ARG A 80 -7.77 8.66 8.38
CA ARG A 80 -8.88 8.12 9.15
C ARG A 80 -8.43 7.42 10.42
N ASN A 81 -9.30 7.41 11.41
CA ASN A 81 -9.12 6.58 12.60
C ASN A 81 -9.50 5.13 12.29
N ILE A 82 -8.57 4.19 12.51
CA ILE A 82 -8.71 2.76 12.25
C ILE A 82 -8.91 1.94 13.53
N SER A 83 -9.26 2.59 14.65
CA SER A 83 -9.45 1.92 15.95
C SER A 83 -10.43 0.75 15.88
N TYR A 84 -11.35 0.80 14.93
CA TYR A 84 -12.49 -0.08 14.84
C TYR A 84 -12.48 -0.98 13.61
N ASP A 85 -11.52 -0.80 12.69
CA ASP A 85 -11.46 -1.50 11.40
C ASP A 85 -11.51 -3.03 11.56
N LEU A 86 -10.95 -3.55 12.67
CA LEU A 86 -10.92 -4.99 12.97
C LEU A 86 -11.60 -5.35 14.30
N SER A 87 -12.29 -4.40 14.94
CA SER A 87 -12.78 -4.65 16.30
C SER A 87 -14.02 -5.55 16.38
N ALA A 88 -14.61 -5.89 15.23
CA ALA A 88 -15.72 -6.83 15.18
C ALA A 88 -15.69 -7.60 13.86
N GLN A 89 -15.11 -8.80 13.91
CA GLN A 89 -15.15 -9.73 12.80
C GLN A 89 -16.29 -10.75 13.02
N GLU A 90 -17.37 -10.59 12.25
CA GLU A 90 -17.93 -11.70 11.47
C GLU A 90 -18.33 -11.16 10.09
N TYR A 91 -17.96 -11.88 9.03
CA TYR A 91 -18.28 -11.56 7.65
C TYR A 91 -19.17 -12.68 7.10
N SER A 92 -20.46 -12.42 6.93
CA SER A 92 -21.37 -13.34 6.23
C SER A 92 -21.46 -12.92 4.77
N ALA A 93 -20.52 -13.39 3.95
CA ALA A 93 -20.72 -13.43 2.51
C ALA A 93 -21.56 -14.67 2.17
N GLY A 94 -22.89 -14.52 2.17
CA GLY A 94 -23.79 -15.58 1.68
C GLY A 94 -25.09 -15.77 2.46
N ASN A 95 -25.94 -14.74 2.50
CA ASN A 95 -27.35 -14.84 2.93
C ASN A 95 -27.64 -15.26 4.39
N LYS A 96 -26.65 -15.30 5.29
CA LYS A 96 -26.93 -15.41 6.73
C LYS A 96 -26.99 -14.03 7.38
N GLN A 97 -27.95 -13.83 8.27
CA GLN A 97 -28.03 -12.62 9.10
C GLN A 97 -26.67 -12.37 9.75
N GLN A 98 -26.11 -11.18 9.50
CA GLN A 98 -24.85 -10.74 10.10
C GLN A 98 -24.96 -10.81 11.62
N GLN A 99 -24.20 -11.72 12.24
CA GLN A 99 -24.00 -11.78 13.68
C GLN A 99 -22.54 -11.45 13.99
N PRO A 100 -22.23 -10.96 15.20
CA PRO A 100 -23.09 -10.08 15.96
C PRO A 100 -23.58 -8.88 15.11
N SER A 101 -24.76 -8.35 15.43
CA SER A 101 -25.33 -7.17 14.73
C SER A 101 -24.41 -5.94 14.85
N VAL A 102 -24.52 -5.00 13.90
CA VAL A 102 -23.78 -3.73 13.90
C VAL A 102 -23.85 -3.00 15.24
N ARG A 103 -25.01 -3.04 15.91
CA ARG A 103 -25.21 -2.48 17.25
C ARG A 103 -24.35 -3.18 18.31
N GLN A 104 -24.35 -4.51 18.34
CA GLN A 104 -23.55 -5.30 19.28
C GLN A 104 -22.06 -5.09 19.06
N MET A 105 -21.63 -5.02 17.80
CA MET A 105 -20.24 -4.71 17.43
C MET A 105 -19.81 -3.34 17.98
N ARG A 106 -20.62 -2.30 17.75
CA ARG A 106 -20.38 -0.95 18.27
C ARG A 106 -20.33 -0.93 19.81
N ASP A 107 -21.24 -1.63 20.47
CA ASP A 107 -21.36 -1.60 21.92
C ASP A 107 -20.19 -2.38 22.58
N PHE A 108 -19.74 -3.49 21.99
CA PHE A 108 -18.52 -4.21 22.40
C PHE A 108 -17.28 -3.32 22.31
N VAL A 109 -17.15 -2.61 21.19
CA VAL A 109 -16.07 -1.64 20.95
C VAL A 109 -16.04 -0.53 21.99
N LYS A 110 -17.21 0.05 22.29
CA LYS A 110 -17.34 1.11 23.30
C LYS A 110 -16.94 0.63 24.70
N LYS A 111 -17.27 -0.62 25.06
CA LYS A 111 -16.89 -1.21 26.36
C LYS A 111 -15.38 -1.45 26.49
N ARG A 112 -14.69 -1.73 25.38
CA ARG A 112 -13.25 -2.00 25.37
C ARG A 112 -12.38 -0.77 25.60
N ARG A 113 -12.90 0.46 25.43
CA ARG A 113 -12.13 1.67 25.73
C ARG A 113 -12.10 1.87 27.25
N PRO A 114 -10.92 1.78 27.91
CA PRO A 114 -10.83 2.26 29.29
C PRO A 114 -11.19 3.75 29.28
N ARG A 115 -12.09 4.16 30.18
CA ARG A 115 -12.34 5.57 30.44
C ARG A 115 -11.02 6.17 30.92
N ARG A 116 -10.32 6.86 30.02
CA ARG A 116 -9.28 7.83 30.39
C ARG A 116 -9.97 9.13 30.76
#